data_AF-A0A661XRY2-F1
#
_entry.id   AF-A0A661XRY2-F1
#
_cell.length_a   1.000
_cell.length_b   1.000
_cell.length_c   1.000
_cell.angle_alpha   90.00
_cell.angle_beta   90.00
_cell.angle_gamma   90.00
#
_symmetry.space_group_name_H-M   'P 1'
#
loop_
_entity.id
_entity.type
_entity.pdbx_description
1 polymer ?
#
loop_
_entity_poly.entity_id
_entity_poly.type
_entity_poly.pdbx_seq_one_letter_code
_entity_poly.pdbx_strand_id
1 'polypeptide(L)'
;MKVTEHLKNADKTLFSLEILPPKKGDNINDLFDHLDPLMEFNPPFVDVTYHREEYVYKKMPNGLLQRKTTKKRPGTVGICAAISVKYNVDTVPHIICGG
;
A
#
# COMPACT_ATOMS: atom_id res chain seq x y z
N MET A 1 0.87 -8.44 15.50
CA MET A 1 1.79 -7.92 16.54
C MET A 1 2.34 -6.57 16.13
N LYS A 2 2.96 -5.82 17.05
CA LYS A 2 3.71 -4.60 16.66
C LYS A 2 5.04 -4.98 16.02
N VAL A 3 5.54 -4.16 15.10
CA VAL A 3 6.89 -4.35 14.50
C VAL A 3 7.98 -4.43 15.58
N THR A 4 7.86 -3.62 16.65
CA THR A 4 8.81 -3.66 17.78
C THR A 4 8.77 -4.97 18.55
N GLU A 5 7.65 -5.70 18.55
CA GLU A 5 7.53 -7.02 19.19
C GLU A 5 8.16 -8.10 18.30
N HIS A 6 7.93 -8.04 16.99
CA HIS A 6 8.64 -8.91 16.02
C HIS A 6 10.15 -8.80 16.16
N LEU A 7 10.68 -7.58 16.23
CA LEU A 7 12.12 -7.34 16.38
C LEU A 7 12.67 -7.83 17.73
N LYS A 8 11.91 -7.64 18.82
CA LYS A 8 12.33 -8.10 20.16
C LYS A 8 12.34 -9.61 20.31
N ASN A 9 11.40 -10.30 19.65
CA ASN A 9 11.24 -11.75 19.73
C ASN A 9 12.06 -12.51 18.67
N ALA A 10 12.83 -11.80 17.84
CA ALA A 10 13.61 -12.40 16.77
C ALA A 10 14.81 -13.18 17.32
N ASP A 11 14.90 -14.47 16.98
CA ASP A 11 16.04 -15.36 17.23
C ASP A 11 17.01 -15.42 16.05
N LYS A 12 16.56 -14.94 14.88
CA LYS A 12 17.31 -14.87 13.62
C LYS A 12 17.06 -13.54 12.91
N THR A 13 17.88 -13.25 11.91
CA THR A 13 17.66 -12.10 11.03
C THR A 13 16.28 -12.20 10.37
N LEU A 14 15.51 -11.11 10.49
CA LEU A 14 14.22 -10.97 9.84
C LEU A 14 14.38 -10.28 8.46
N PHE A 15 13.47 -10.57 7.56
CA PHE A 15 13.27 -9.80 6.33
C PHE A 15 11.80 -9.37 6.27
N SER A 16 11.51 -8.20 5.70
CA SER A 16 10.16 -7.73 5.44
C SER A 16 10.00 -7.38 3.95
N LEU A 17 8.77 -7.16 3.51
CA LEU A 17 8.44 -6.75 2.14
C LEU A 17 7.78 -5.39 2.16
N GLU A 18 8.10 -4.54 1.19
CA GLU A 18 7.36 -3.31 0.91
C GLU A 18 6.65 -3.43 -0.44
N ILE A 19 5.37 -3.02 -0.47
CA ILE A 19 4.57 -3.06 -1.69
C ILE A 19 4.05 -1.69 -2.12
N LEU A 20 3.93 -1.58 -3.43
CA LEU A 20 3.28 -0.49 -4.13
C LEU A 20 1.83 -0.90 -4.42
N PRO A 21 0.81 -0.24 -3.85
CA PRO A 21 -0.58 -0.55 -4.17
C PRO A 21 -0.83 -0.51 -5.69
N PRO A 22 -1.75 -1.33 -6.25
CA PRO A 22 -2.10 -1.27 -7.67
C PRO A 22 -2.67 0.10 -8.07
N LYS A 23 -2.73 0.44 -9.37
CA LYS A 23 -3.43 1.67 -9.77
C LYS A 23 -4.94 1.45 -9.69
N LYS A 24 -5.68 2.56 -9.61
CA LYS A 24 -7.14 2.51 -9.68
C LYS A 24 -7.56 1.95 -11.04
N GLY A 25 -8.30 0.84 -11.03
CA GLY A 25 -8.74 0.13 -12.24
C GLY A 25 -7.97 -1.15 -12.53
N ASP A 26 -6.81 -1.34 -11.89
CA ASP A 26 -6.05 -2.59 -11.97
C ASP A 26 -6.70 -3.67 -11.09
N ASN A 27 -6.43 -4.93 -11.41
CA ASN A 27 -6.91 -6.08 -10.64
C ASN A 27 -6.03 -6.29 -9.39
N ILE A 28 -6.66 -6.48 -8.23
CA ILE A 28 -5.94 -6.81 -6.99
C ILE A 28 -5.27 -8.20 -7.06
N ASN A 29 -5.76 -9.10 -7.91
CA ASN A 29 -5.13 -10.41 -8.09
C ASN A 29 -3.71 -10.29 -8.64
N ASP A 30 -3.44 -9.30 -9.49
CA ASP A 30 -2.08 -9.07 -10.01
C ASP A 30 -1.10 -8.76 -8.86
N LEU A 31 -1.54 -8.04 -7.82
CA LEU A 31 -0.72 -7.82 -6.61
C LEU A 31 -0.47 -9.14 -5.88
N PHE A 32 -1.50 -9.98 -5.77
CA PHE A 32 -1.37 -11.26 -5.08
C PHE A 32 -0.48 -12.25 -5.82
N ASP A 33 -0.56 -12.32 -7.14
CA ASP A 33 0.26 -13.23 -7.95
C ASP A 33 1.76 -12.91 -7.78
N HIS A 34 2.11 -11.65 -7.56
CA HIS A 34 3.48 -11.24 -7.22
C HIS A 34 3.87 -11.53 -5.76
N LEU A 35 2.91 -11.43 -4.82
CA LEU A 35 3.16 -11.65 -3.39
C LEU A 35 3.22 -13.13 -3.02
N ASP A 36 2.39 -13.98 -3.63
CA ASP A 36 2.26 -15.41 -3.34
C ASP A 36 3.63 -16.14 -3.26
N PRO A 37 4.56 -16.01 -4.22
CA PRO A 37 5.87 -16.67 -4.13
C PRO A 37 6.77 -16.07 -3.03
N LEU A 38 6.55 -14.81 -2.64
CA LEU A 38 7.35 -14.13 -1.61
C LEU A 38 6.87 -14.49 -0.20
N MET A 39 5.64 -14.97 -0.05
CA MET A 39 5.10 -15.40 1.23
C MET A 39 5.71 -16.71 1.73
N GLU A 40 6.34 -17.52 0.86
CA GLU A 40 7.11 -18.72 1.26
C GLU A 40 8.22 -18.40 2.27
N PHE A 41 8.79 -17.21 2.18
CA PHE A 41 9.84 -16.77 3.09
C PHE A 41 9.31 -16.42 4.50
N ASN A 42 7.99 -16.34 4.67
CA ASN A 42 7.31 -16.00 5.93
C ASN A 42 7.74 -14.62 6.50
N PRO A 43 7.47 -13.51 5.78
CA PRO A 43 7.78 -12.20 6.30
C PRO A 43 6.93 -11.94 7.57
N PRO A 44 7.51 -11.36 8.63
CA PRO A 44 6.77 -11.05 9.86
C PRO A 44 5.77 -9.91 9.65
N PHE A 45 6.05 -9.00 8.71
CA PHE A 45 5.16 -7.91 8.33
C PHE A 45 5.40 -7.45 6.88
N VAL A 46 4.41 -6.77 6.31
CA VAL A 46 4.44 -6.18 4.97
C VAL A 46 4.10 -4.69 5.03
N ASP A 47 5.00 -3.85 4.55
CA ASP A 47 4.84 -2.41 4.44
C ASP A 47 4.01 -2.06 3.19
N VAL A 48 3.02 -1.18 3.34
CA VAL A 48 2.17 -0.73 2.23
C VAL A 48 2.34 0.77 2.03
N THR A 49 2.91 1.14 0.89
CA THR A 49 3.22 2.53 0.59
C THR A 49 1.98 3.41 0.45
N TYR A 50 2.18 4.71 0.67
CA TYR A 50 1.16 5.73 0.52
C TYR A 50 1.58 6.74 -0.55
N HIS A 51 0.64 7.14 -1.39
CA HIS A 51 0.87 8.14 -2.42
C HIS A 51 0.12 9.43 -2.14
N ARG A 52 0.82 10.56 -2.37
CA ARG A 52 0.22 11.88 -2.32
C ARG A 52 -0.93 12.00 -3.32
N GLU A 53 -1.94 12.78 -2.94
CA GLU A 53 -2.98 13.20 -3.88
C GLU A 53 -2.37 14.06 -4.99
N GLU A 54 -2.82 13.86 -6.22
CA GLU A 54 -2.38 14.65 -7.36
C GLU A 54 -3.44 15.70 -7.73
N TYR A 55 -2.99 16.83 -8.25
CA TYR A 55 -3.85 17.88 -8.77
C TYR A 55 -3.89 17.82 -10.30
N VAL A 56 -5.07 17.60 -10.85
CA VAL A 56 -5.32 17.68 -12.29
C VAL A 56 -6.09 18.97 -12.57
N TYR A 57 -5.57 19.81 -13.47
CA TYR A 57 -6.28 21.00 -13.93
C TYR A 57 -7.13 20.67 -15.14
N LYS A 58 -8.45 20.83 -15.04
CA LYS A 58 -9.38 20.72 -16.17
C LYS A 58 -9.65 22.10 -16.77
N LYS A 59 -9.49 22.22 -18.08
CA LYS A 59 -9.90 23.41 -18.83
C LYS A 59 -11.44 23.44 -18.92
N MET A 60 -12.03 24.51 -18.43
CA MET A 60 -13.46 24.75 -18.45
C MET A 60 -13.87 25.39 -19.78
N PRO A 61 -15.15 25.29 -20.21
CA PRO A 61 -15.64 25.91 -21.44
C PRO A 61 -15.41 27.43 -21.51
N ASN A 62 -15.38 28.10 -20.35
CA ASN A 62 -15.10 29.54 -20.22
C ASN A 62 -13.60 29.89 -20.24
N GLY A 63 -12.72 28.94 -20.56
CA GLY A 63 -11.27 29.14 -20.62
C GLY A 63 -10.53 29.08 -19.29
N LEU A 64 -11.24 29.03 -18.15
CA LEU A 64 -10.63 28.93 -16.82
C LEU A 64 -10.13 27.52 -16.51
N LEU A 65 -9.20 27.39 -15.57
CA LEU A 65 -8.70 26.11 -15.07
C LEU A 65 -9.38 25.75 -13.75
N GLN A 66 -9.99 24.57 -13.69
CA GLN A 66 -10.50 23.99 -12.46
C GLN A 66 -9.47 23.00 -11.89
N ARG A 67 -8.97 23.26 -10.67
CA ARG A 67 -8.13 22.31 -9.94
C ARG A 67 -8.99 21.18 -9.39
N LYS A 68 -8.72 19.94 -9.78
CA LYS A 68 -9.37 18.73 -9.25
C LYS A 68 -8.34 17.85 -8.56
N THR A 69 -8.59 17.57 -7.28
CA THR A 69 -7.81 16.60 -6.51
C THR A 69 -8.20 15.19 -6.94
N THR A 70 -7.22 14.33 -7.24
CA THR A 70 -7.44 12.94 -7.65
C THR A 70 -6.47 11.99 -6.95
N LYS A 71 -6.95 10.78 -6.64
CA LYS A 71 -6.15 9.66 -6.13
C LYS A 71 -5.95 8.64 -7.24
N LYS A 72 -4.69 8.36 -7.59
CA LYS A 72 -4.33 7.36 -8.62
C LYS A 72 -4.38 5.91 -8.13
N ARG A 73 -4.29 5.69 -6.82
CA ARG A 73 -4.24 4.36 -6.20
C ARG A 73 -5.38 4.20 -5.18
N PRO A 74 -5.90 2.97 -4.97
CA PRO A 74 -6.90 2.69 -3.95
C PRO A 74 -6.35 2.99 -2.55
N GLY A 75 -7.25 3.13 -1.57
CA GLY A 75 -6.84 3.47 -0.21
C GLY A 75 -5.94 2.41 0.41
N THR A 76 -4.80 2.83 0.96
CA THR A 76 -3.81 1.97 1.65
C THR A 76 -4.46 1.05 2.67
N VAL A 77 -5.45 1.54 3.43
CA VAL A 77 -6.20 0.74 4.43
C VAL A 77 -6.85 -0.51 3.82
N GLY A 78 -7.48 -0.38 2.65
CA GLY A 78 -8.16 -1.52 2.00
C GLY A 78 -7.16 -2.57 1.51
N ILE A 79 -6.01 -2.13 1.00
CA ILE A 79 -4.94 -3.04 0.57
C ILE A 79 -4.30 -3.74 1.77
N CYS A 80 -4.03 -3.02 2.86
CA CYS A 80 -3.57 -3.60 4.12
C CYS A 80 -4.54 -4.68 4.63
N ALA A 81 -5.84 -4.37 4.68
CA ALA A 81 -6.85 -5.34 5.11
C ALA A 81 -6.88 -6.59 4.21
N ALA A 82 -6.79 -6.41 2.89
CA ALA A 82 -6.80 -7.52 1.94
C ALA A 82 -5.57 -8.44 2.10
N ILE A 83 -4.37 -7.87 2.24
CA ILE A 83 -3.13 -8.62 2.48
C ILE A 83 -3.18 -9.35 3.83
N SER A 84 -3.61 -8.64 4.89
CA SER A 84 -3.67 -9.21 6.23
C SER A 84 -4.65 -10.38 6.31
N VAL A 85 -5.84 -10.27 5.71
CA VAL A 85 -6.83 -11.36 5.68
C VAL A 85 -6.35 -12.53 4.82
N LYS A 86 -5.75 -12.27 3.64
CA LYS A 86 -5.34 -13.34 2.72
C LYS A 86 -4.17 -14.16 3.27
N TYR A 87 -3.16 -13.51 3.85
CA TYR A 87 -1.92 -14.17 4.26
C TYR A 87 -1.74 -14.31 5.77
N ASN A 88 -2.67 -13.77 6.57
CA ASN A 88 -2.56 -13.72 8.02
C ASN A 88 -1.24 -13.10 8.49
N VAL A 89 -0.80 -12.04 7.81
CA VAL A 89 0.43 -11.29 8.08
C VAL A 89 0.11 -9.90 8.60
N ASP A 90 0.95 -9.35 9.47
CA ASP A 90 0.83 -7.98 9.92
C ASP A 90 1.16 -7.02 8.77
N THR A 91 0.34 -5.98 8.59
CA THR A 91 0.60 -4.95 7.57
C THR A 91 0.88 -3.60 8.21
N VAL A 92 1.83 -2.86 7.65
CA VAL A 92 2.24 -1.54 8.14
C VAL A 92 1.84 -0.48 7.10
N PRO A 93 0.74 0.26 7.32
CA PRO A 93 0.33 1.30 6.38
C PRO A 93 1.24 2.52 6.52
N HIS A 94 1.83 2.96 5.41
CA HIS A 94 2.49 4.25 5.36
C HIS A 94 1.44 5.38 5.40
N ILE A 95 1.85 6.53 5.92
CA ILE A 95 1.04 7.75 5.92
C ILE A 95 1.91 8.95 5.57
N ILE A 96 1.38 9.82 4.71
CA ILE A 96 1.98 11.11 4.41
C ILE A 96 1.08 12.18 4.99
N CYS A 97 1.60 12.94 5.95
CA CYS A 97 0.87 14.03 6.61
C CYS A 97 1.06 15.39 5.91
N GLY A 98 1.95 15.47 4.91
CA GLY A 98 2.27 16.70 4.17
C GLY A 98 1.72 16.67 2.75
N GLY A 99 0.91 17.66 2.40
CA GLY A 99 0.20 17.71 1.12
C GLY A 99 -0.59 18.98 0.92
#